data_AF-A0A3M2W379-F1
#
_entry.id   AF-A0A3M2W379-F1
#
_cell.length_a   1.000
_cell.length_b   1.000
_cell.length_c   1.000
_cell.angle_alpha   90.00
_cell.angle_beta   90.00
_cell.angle_gamma   90.00
#
_symmetry.space_group_name_H-M   'P 1'
#
loop_
_entity.id
_entity.type
_entity.pdbx_description
1 polymer ?
#
loop_
_entity_poly.entity_id
_entity_poly.type
_entity_poly.pdbx_seq_one_letter_code
_entity_poly.pdbx_strand_id
1 'polypeptide(L)'
;VHGTAANVADVTQVAELLHDEENAVYADAGYTGAEKRKEHENRKIVWQIAARRSTYSTLDKDSVLYKVKRKIEYKAKTRAKVEHPFRVIKRQFGYVKVRFRG
;
A
#
# COMPACT_ATOMS: atom_id res chain seq x y z
N VAL A 1 -14.29 6.53 13.48
CA VAL A 1 -13.12 5.65 13.23
C VAL A 1 -13.64 4.26 12.97
N HIS A 2 -13.51 3.75 11.74
CA HIS A 2 -13.85 2.37 11.41
C HIS A 2 -12.68 1.47 11.82
N GLY A 3 -12.96 0.42 12.60
CA GLY A 3 -11.96 -0.52 13.09
C GLY A 3 -12.30 -1.92 12.62
N THR A 4 -11.45 -2.50 11.77
CA THR A 4 -11.59 -3.89 11.37
C THR A 4 -11.03 -4.84 12.42
N ALA A 5 -11.71 -5.97 12.58
CA ALA A 5 -11.16 -7.10 13.31
C ALA A 5 -9.88 -7.61 12.60
N ALA A 6 -8.94 -8.17 13.36
CA ALA A 6 -7.63 -8.57 12.85
C ALA A 6 -7.68 -9.68 11.76
N ASN A 7 -8.81 -10.36 11.63
CA ASN A 7 -9.07 -11.37 10.61
C ASN A 7 -9.55 -10.78 9.27
N VAL A 8 -9.93 -9.50 9.24
CA VAL A 8 -10.39 -8.82 8.03
C VAL A 8 -9.18 -8.24 7.31
N ALA A 9 -8.95 -8.68 6.08
CA ALA A 9 -7.85 -8.18 5.27
C ALA A 9 -8.05 -6.71 4.92
N ASP A 10 -7.02 -5.87 5.11
CA ASP A 10 -7.08 -4.42 4.86
C ASP A 10 -7.52 -4.08 3.42
N VAL A 11 -7.26 -4.97 2.46
CA VAL A 11 -7.69 -4.85 1.06
C VAL A 11 -9.22 -4.77 0.90
N THR A 12 -9.99 -5.26 1.87
CA THR A 12 -11.47 -5.20 1.85
C THR A 12 -12.00 -3.82 2.23
N GLN A 13 -11.23 -3.03 2.97
CA GLN A 13 -11.67 -1.72 3.47
C GLN A 13 -11.37 -0.58 2.50
N VAL A 14 -10.61 -0.86 1.44
CA VAL A 14 -10.21 0.15 0.44
C VAL A 14 -11.43 0.84 -0.17
N ALA A 15 -12.54 0.12 -0.36
CA ALA A 15 -13.79 0.68 -0.90
C ALA A 15 -14.40 1.78 -0.02
N GLU A 16 -14.26 1.67 1.31
CA GLU A 16 -14.78 2.65 2.27
C GLU A 16 -13.83 3.85 2.45
N LEU A 17 -12.55 3.67 2.12
CA LEU A 17 -11.52 4.71 2.23
C LEU A 17 -11.46 5.64 1.00
N LEU A 18 -12.10 5.27 -0.10
CA LEU A 18 -12.09 6.03 -1.35
C LEU A 18 -13.39 6.81 -1.50
N HIS A 19 -13.27 8.09 -1.86
CA HIS A 19 -14.36 9.05 -1.98
C HIS A 19 -14.78 9.33 -3.43
N ASP A 20 -14.27 8.54 -4.37
CA ASP A 20 -14.57 8.60 -5.82
C ASP A 20 -14.10 9.90 -6.51
N GLU A 21 -13.37 10.75 -5.80
CA GLU A 21 -12.65 11.91 -6.31
C GLU A 21 -11.17 11.59 -6.61
N GLU A 22 -10.67 10.44 -6.14
CA GLU A 22 -9.27 10.07 -6.30
C GLU A 22 -8.95 9.62 -7.73
N ASN A 23 -7.93 10.24 -8.33
CA ASN A 23 -7.45 9.84 -9.65
C ASN A 23 -6.44 8.67 -9.59
N ALA A 24 -5.77 8.48 -8.45
CA ALA A 24 -4.75 7.45 -8.28
C ALA A 24 -4.64 6.97 -6.84
N VAL A 25 -4.43 5.66 -6.66
CA VAL A 25 -4.22 5.03 -5.35
C VAL A 25 -2.83 4.43 -5.29
N TYR A 26 -2.05 4.85 -4.29
CA TYR A 26 -0.71 4.34 -4.02
C TYR A 26 -0.73 3.44 -2.79
N ALA A 27 -0.36 2.18 -2.97
CA ALA A 27 -0.42 1.19 -1.90
C ALA A 27 0.81 0.26 -1.90
N ASP A 28 1.06 -0.37 -0.76
CA ASP A 28 2.12 -1.37 -0.66
C ASP A 28 1.67 -2.75 -1.17
N ALA A 29 2.58 -3.73 -1.15
CA ALA A 29 2.31 -5.07 -1.65
C ALA A 29 1.24 -5.85 -0.86
N GLY A 30 0.83 -5.37 0.32
CA GLY A 30 -0.28 -5.93 1.10
C GLY A 30 -1.64 -5.71 0.44
N TYR A 31 -1.76 -4.67 -0.38
CA TYR A 31 -2.98 -4.34 -1.14
C TYR A 31 -3.02 -4.97 -2.53
N THR A 32 -2.12 -5.91 -2.85
CA THR A 32 -2.14 -6.63 -4.13
C THR A 32 -3.52 -7.23 -4.40
N GLY A 33 -4.12 -6.90 -5.55
CA GLY A 33 -5.44 -7.40 -5.93
C GLY A 33 -6.60 -6.54 -5.46
N ALA A 34 -6.34 -5.41 -4.78
CA ALA A 34 -7.36 -4.37 -4.56
C ALA A 34 -7.99 -3.95 -5.90
N GLU A 35 -7.19 -3.81 -6.96
CA GLU A 35 -7.68 -3.35 -8.25
C GLU A 35 -8.66 -4.31 -8.94
N LYS A 36 -8.67 -5.59 -8.55
CA LYS A 36 -9.48 -6.65 -9.18
C LYS A 36 -10.79 -6.94 -8.46
N ARG A 37 -11.07 -6.21 -7.39
CA ARG A 37 -12.27 -6.38 -6.57
C ARG A 37 -13.50 -5.79 -7.27
N LYS A 38 -14.66 -6.44 -7.09
CA LYS A 38 -15.94 -6.01 -7.68
C LYS A 38 -16.32 -4.60 -7.22
N GLU A 39 -15.94 -4.26 -5.99
CA GLU A 39 -16.12 -2.97 -5.34
C GLU A 39 -15.43 -1.80 -6.10
N HIS A 40 -14.46 -2.12 -6.96
CA HIS A 40 -13.65 -1.14 -7.70
C HIS A 40 -13.76 -1.26 -9.22
N GLU A 41 -14.56 -2.20 -9.74
CA GLU A 41 -14.66 -2.50 -11.17
C GLU A 41 -15.12 -1.29 -12.01
N ASN A 42 -16.01 -0.46 -11.46
CA ASN A 42 -16.53 0.74 -12.14
C ASN A 42 -15.76 2.03 -11.80
N ARG A 43 -14.71 1.96 -10.97
CA ARG A 43 -13.97 3.15 -10.53
C ARG A 43 -12.84 3.48 -11.51
N LYS A 44 -12.79 4.72 -12.01
CA LYS A 44 -11.73 5.21 -12.91
C LYS A 44 -10.49 5.66 -12.14
N ILE A 45 -9.85 4.73 -11.44
CA ILE A 45 -8.72 5.01 -10.55
C ILE A 45 -7.45 4.33 -11.09
N VAL A 46 -6.34 5.06 -11.09
CA VAL A 46 -5.02 4.48 -11.42
C VAL A 46 -4.43 3.81 -10.19
N TRP A 47 -4.36 2.48 -10.21
CA TRP A 47 -3.75 1.70 -9.13
C TRP A 47 -2.23 1.61 -9.29
N GLN A 48 -1.50 2.03 -8.26
CA GLN A 48 -0.04 2.02 -8.18
C GLN A 48 0.38 1.23 -6.93
N ILE A 49 0.23 -0.09 -7.03
CA ILE A 49 0.50 -1.02 -5.93
C ILE A 49 1.92 -1.57 -6.06
N ALA A 50 2.71 -1.49 -4.98
CA ALA A 50 4.07 -2.01 -4.97
C ALA A 50 4.09 -3.52 -5.22
N ALA A 51 4.95 -3.99 -6.12
CA ALA A 51 5.10 -5.40 -6.40
C ALA A 51 5.83 -6.14 -5.26
N ARG A 52 5.48 -7.41 -5.04
CA ARG A 52 6.19 -8.29 -4.12
C ARG A 52 7.60 -8.61 -4.64
N ARG A 53 8.53 -8.88 -3.72
CA ARG A 53 9.93 -9.21 -4.06
C ARG A 53 10.04 -10.39 -5.04
N SER A 54 9.21 -11.43 -4.86
CA SER A 54 9.17 -12.61 -5.73
C SER A 54 8.73 -12.30 -7.16
N THR A 55 8.01 -11.20 -7.38
CA THR A 55 7.61 -10.79 -8.73
C THR A 55 8.78 -10.21 -9.53
N TYR A 56 9.84 -9.74 -8.86
CA TYR A 56 11.04 -9.27 -9.53
C TYR A 56 11.96 -10.40 -9.95
N SER A 57 11.97 -11.53 -9.25
CA SER A 57 12.81 -12.68 -9.62
C SER A 57 12.35 -13.35 -10.91
N THR A 58 11.08 -13.18 -11.29
CA THR A 58 10.50 -13.69 -12.54
C THR A 58 10.64 -12.73 -13.72
N LEU A 59 11.16 -11.52 -13.50
CA LEU A 59 11.27 -10.49 -14.52
C LEU A 59 12.73 -10.28 -14.91
N ASP A 60 12.97 -10.20 -16.21
CA ASP A 60 14.25 -9.77 -16.74
C ASP A 60 14.54 -8.30 -16.36
N LYS A 61 15.79 -7.99 -16.02
CA LYS A 61 16.19 -6.66 -15.51
C LYS A 61 16.07 -5.57 -16.58
N ASP A 62 16.18 -5.92 -17.85
CA ASP A 62 16.06 -4.98 -18.96
C ASP A 62 14.62 -4.74 -19.40
N SER A 63 13.69 -5.59 -18.93
CA SER A 63 12.26 -5.45 -19.17
C SER A 63 11.73 -4.09 -18.70
N VAL A 64 10.88 -3.49 -19.53
CA VAL A 64 10.12 -2.26 -19.20
C VAL A 64 9.30 -2.48 -17.93
N LEU A 65 8.72 -3.67 -17.73
CA LEU A 65 7.93 -4.01 -16.54
C LEU A 65 8.78 -3.98 -15.26
N TYR A 66 10.02 -4.45 -15.32
CA TYR A 66 10.95 -4.41 -14.20
C TYR A 66 11.29 -2.95 -13.83
N LYS A 67 11.60 -2.13 -14.83
CA LYS A 67 11.92 -0.70 -14.65
C LYS A 67 10.75 0.09 -14.07
N VAL A 68 9.53 -0.17 -14.54
CA VAL A 68 8.30 0.46 -14.03
C VAL A 68 8.03 0.04 -12.58
N LYS A 69 8.10 -1.26 -12.25
CA LYS A 69 7.90 -1.76 -10.89
C LYS A 69 8.92 -1.18 -9.90
N ARG A 70 10.19 -1.06 -10.30
CA ARG A 70 11.23 -0.39 -9.48
C ARG A 70 10.91 1.08 -9.18
N LYS A 71 10.30 1.81 -10.11
CA LYS A 71 9.87 3.20 -9.85
C LYS A 71 8.77 3.27 -8.78
N ILE A 72 7.83 2.33 -8.80
CA ILE A 72 6.79 2.22 -7.76
C ILE A 72 7.43 1.87 -6.40
N GLU A 73 8.40 0.97 -6.38
CA GLU A 73 9.14 0.59 -5.16
C GLU A 73 9.89 1.77 -4.53
N TYR A 74 10.43 2.69 -5.33
CA TYR A 74 11.07 3.90 -4.80
C TYR A 74 10.12 4.73 -3.93
N LYS A 75 8.84 4.84 -4.33
CA LYS A 75 7.81 5.52 -3.52
C LYS A 75 7.56 4.79 -2.19
N ALA A 76 7.56 3.45 -2.20
CA ALA A 76 7.46 2.65 -0.98
C ALA A 76 8.69 2.82 -0.06
N LYS A 77 9.89 2.97 -0.62
CA LYS A 77 11.11 3.26 0.17
C LYS A 77 11.05 4.62 0.85
N THR A 78 10.47 5.63 0.20
CA THR A 78 10.24 6.95 0.83
C THR A 78 9.35 6.82 2.07
N ARG A 79 8.29 6.00 2.01
CA ARG A 79 7.43 5.73 3.18
C ARG A 79 8.21 5.06 4.32
N ALA A 80 9.05 4.07 4.02
CA ALA A 80 9.88 3.42 5.04
C ALA A 80 10.80 4.40 5.78
N LYS A 81 11.30 5.44 5.10
CA LYS A 81 12.09 6.51 5.73
C LYS A 81 11.28 7.35 6.70
N VAL A 82 9.99 7.59 6.42
CA VAL A 82 9.09 8.34 7.30
C VAL A 82 8.65 7.47 8.47
N GLU A 83 8.36 6.18 8.23
CA GLU A 83 7.93 5.24 9.26
C GLU A 83 9.03 4.94 10.29
N HIS A 84 10.30 5.06 9.93
CA HIS A 84 11.41 4.83 10.86
C HIS A 84 11.41 5.82 12.05
N PRO A 85 11.38 7.15 11.85
CA PRO A 85 11.16 8.13 12.92
C PRO A 85 9.90 7.85 13.75
N PHE A 86 8.77 7.54 13.11
CA PHE A 86 7.53 7.21 13.84
C PHE A 86 7.70 5.97 14.74
N ARG A 87 8.40 4.94 14.27
CA ARG A 87 8.72 3.76 15.07
C ARG A 87 9.63 4.10 16.24
N VAL A 88 10.64 4.97 16.04
CA VAL A 88 11.54 5.42 17.11
C VAL A 88 10.75 6.14 18.19
N ILE A 89 9.92 7.13 17.81
CA ILE A 89 9.06 7.89 18.72
C ILE A 89 8.11 6.96 19.48
N LYS A 90 7.40 6.07 18.77
CA LYS A 90 6.47 5.13 19.42
C LYS A 90 7.15 4.19 20.41
N ARG A 91 8.40 3.79 20.16
CA ARG A 91 9.16 2.94 21.09
C ARG A 91 9.64 3.72 22.31
N GLN A 92 10.13 4.95 22.12
CA GLN A 92 10.59 5.81 23.22
C GLN A 92 9.49 6.11 24.22
N PHE A 93 8.27 6.33 23.75
CA PHE A 93 7.12 6.67 24.61
C PHE A 93 6.23 5.47 24.99
N GLY A 94 6.66 4.22 24.75
CA GLY A 94 5.88 3.03 25.13
C GLY A 94 4.60 2.79 24.30
N TYR A 95 4.40 3.55 23.23
CA TYR A 95 3.23 3.55 22.35
C TYR A 95 3.29 2.50 21.22
N VAL A 96 3.97 1.38 21.44
CA VAL A 96 4.16 0.34 20.41
C VAL A 96 2.83 -0.31 20.00
N LYS A 97 1.82 -0.29 20.88
CA LYS A 97 0.48 -0.87 20.63
C LYS A 97 -0.54 0.11 20.03
N VAL A 98 -0.25 1.41 19.93
CA VAL A 98 -1.20 2.39 19.38
C VAL A 98 -0.94 2.63 17.89
N ARG A 99 -2.01 2.51 17.09
CA ARG A 99 -2.03 2.91 15.68
C ARG A 99 -2.05 4.43 15.60
N PHE A 100 -1.30 5.01 14.65
CA PHE A 100 -1.34 6.45 14.42
C PHE A 100 -2.73 6.78 13.86
N ARG A 101 -3.47 7.67 14.53
CA ARG A 101 -4.76 8.20 14.06
C ARG A 101 -4.46 9.57 13.47
N GLY A 102 -4.03 9.58 12.22
CA GLY A 102 -3.79 10.77 11.41
C GLY A 102 -4.10 10.39 9.98
#